data_AF-A0A534UKA1-F1
#
_entry.id   AF-A0A534UKA1-F1
#
_cell.length_a   1.000
_cell.length_b   1.000
_cell.length_c   1.000
_cell.angle_alpha   90.00
_cell.angle_beta   90.00
_cell.angle_gamma   90.00
#
_symmetry.space_group_name_H-M   'P 1'
#
loop_
_entity.id
_entity.type
_entity.pdbx_description
1 polymer ?
#
loop_
_entity_poly.entity_id
_entity_poly.type
_entity_poly.pdbx_seq_one_letter_code
_entity_poly.pdbx_strand_id
1 'polypeptide(L)'
;MARRFKLFRLLGATLVVALLGYFQATPTCWGQSSPVISDDLDPASLRIAIRRSIAFLQKLPPDRVVGEHPRRLTAKEILDSLIVFEKVLFDHWRCANCFTREINARFDVVPSSADPALSDVLFTGYYQPVIEGSLTPTAEFRYPLYRTPPDLIAAEQVTLEPKLAVERVI
;
A
#
# COMPACT_ATOMS: atom_id res chain seq x y z
N MET A 1 56.10 -41.55 -58.64
CA MET A 1 56.45 -41.40 -57.21
C MET A 1 55.14 -41.36 -56.42
N ALA A 2 54.93 -42.30 -55.51
CA ALA A 2 53.61 -42.74 -55.06
C ALA A 2 53.26 -42.27 -53.63
N ARG A 3 52.02 -41.77 -53.48
CA ARG A 3 51.00 -42.09 -52.46
C ARG A 3 51.27 -41.94 -50.94
N ARG A 4 50.24 -41.35 -50.29
CA ARG A 4 49.69 -41.51 -48.90
C ARG A 4 50.16 -40.47 -47.87
N PHE A 5 49.41 -40.04 -46.85
CA PHE A 5 47.98 -39.92 -46.47
C PHE A 5 48.00 -39.32 -45.03
N LYS A 6 46.88 -38.71 -44.57
CA LYS A 6 46.53 -38.36 -43.16
C LYS A 6 47.17 -37.05 -42.62
N LEU A 7 46.51 -36.17 -41.83
CA LEU A 7 45.26 -36.25 -41.07
C LEU A 7 44.86 -34.86 -40.49
N PHE A 8 43.55 -34.60 -40.38
CA PHE A 8 42.82 -33.85 -39.32
C PHE A 8 42.86 -32.29 -39.25
N ARG A 9 41.72 -31.63 -39.47
CA ARG A 9 40.67 -31.13 -38.52
C ARG A 9 40.98 -29.71 -38.00
N LEU A 10 40.35 -28.66 -38.54
CA LEU A 10 39.06 -28.04 -38.15
C LEU A 10 39.07 -27.28 -36.80
N LEU A 11 38.67 -26.00 -36.91
CA LEU A 11 37.95 -25.14 -35.96
C LEU A 11 38.71 -24.40 -34.85
N GLY A 12 38.56 -23.08 -34.89
CA GLY A 12 38.70 -22.17 -33.75
C GLY A 12 37.82 -20.94 -33.97
N ALA A 13 36.50 -21.12 -33.95
CA ALA A 13 35.55 -20.02 -33.85
C ALA A 13 35.57 -19.49 -32.41
N THR A 14 35.98 -18.23 -32.23
CA THR A 14 35.96 -17.55 -30.93
C THR A 14 34.53 -17.17 -30.57
N LEU A 15 33.93 -17.95 -29.67
CA LEU A 15 32.63 -17.68 -29.07
C LEU A 15 32.80 -16.59 -27.99
N VAL A 16 32.42 -15.34 -28.31
CA VAL A 16 32.27 -14.29 -27.30
C VAL A 16 30.97 -14.53 -26.55
N VAL A 17 31.07 -15.15 -25.38
CA VAL A 17 29.93 -15.27 -24.45
C VAL A 17 29.77 -13.93 -23.76
N ALA A 18 28.81 -13.12 -24.23
CA ALA A 18 28.32 -11.96 -23.51
C ALA A 18 27.50 -12.45 -22.31
N LEU A 19 28.14 -12.50 -21.14
CA LEU A 19 27.47 -12.65 -19.86
C LEU A 19 26.70 -11.34 -19.57
N LEU A 20 25.49 -11.25 -20.10
CA LEU A 20 24.45 -10.37 -19.57
C LEU A 20 24.12 -10.88 -18.17
N GLY A 21 24.82 -10.33 -17.18
CA GLY A 21 24.47 -10.47 -15.78
C GLY A 21 23.09 -9.89 -15.57
N TYR A 22 22.07 -10.76 -15.61
CA TYR A 22 20.79 -10.48 -14.99
C TYR A 22 21.08 -10.19 -13.52
N PHE A 23 21.04 -8.91 -13.15
CA PHE A 23 20.80 -8.51 -11.78
C PHE A 23 19.40 -9.03 -11.42
N GLN A 24 19.34 -10.27 -10.95
CA GLN A 24 18.20 -10.69 -10.16
C GLN A 24 18.30 -9.86 -8.88
N ALA A 25 17.36 -8.93 -8.70
CA ALA A 25 17.13 -8.32 -7.42
C ALA A 25 16.95 -9.47 -6.41
N THR A 26 17.95 -9.68 -5.57
CA THR A 26 17.84 -10.66 -4.49
C THR A 26 16.78 -10.13 -3.55
N PRO A 27 15.69 -10.86 -3.29
CA PRO A 27 14.72 -10.42 -2.31
C PRO A 27 15.43 -10.42 -0.95
N THR A 28 15.68 -9.24 -0.43
CA THR A 28 16.25 -9.03 0.89
C THR A 28 15.25 -9.52 1.94
N CYS A 29 15.73 -10.37 2.83
CA CYS A 29 15.07 -10.98 3.99
C CYS A 29 14.03 -12.08 3.72
N TRP A 30 14.49 -13.32 3.52
CA TRP A 30 13.63 -14.51 3.65
C TRP A 30 14.33 -15.60 4.46
N GLY A 31 14.06 -15.60 5.76
CA GLY A 31 14.43 -16.66 6.70
C GLY A 31 13.39 -16.91 7.79
N GLN A 32 12.29 -16.16 7.82
CA GLN A 32 11.14 -16.43 8.67
C GLN A 32 9.98 -16.81 7.75
N SER A 33 9.33 -17.95 8.03
CA SER A 33 8.03 -18.25 7.44
C SER A 33 7.11 -17.06 7.69
N SER A 34 6.50 -16.50 6.65
CA SER A 34 5.51 -15.43 6.82
C SER A 34 4.50 -15.86 7.88
N PRO A 35 4.18 -14.98 8.85
CA PRO A 35 3.22 -15.34 9.89
C PRO A 35 1.89 -15.73 9.25
N VAL A 36 1.20 -16.69 9.86
CA VAL A 36 -0.16 -17.05 9.42
C VAL A 36 -1.05 -15.83 9.60
N ILE A 37 -1.73 -15.44 8.53
CA ILE A 37 -2.68 -14.34 8.52
C ILE A 37 -4.07 -14.93 8.82
N SER A 38 -4.67 -14.51 9.93
CA SER A 38 -6.01 -14.90 10.36
C SER A 38 -6.66 -13.78 11.17
N ASP A 39 -7.98 -13.75 11.14
CA ASP A 39 -8.81 -12.79 11.87
C ASP A 39 -10.10 -13.52 12.29
N ASP A 40 -10.55 -13.31 13.52
CA ASP A 40 -11.69 -13.97 14.14
C ASP A 40 -12.99 -13.13 14.09
N LEU A 41 -12.94 -11.93 13.51
CA LEU A 41 -14.10 -11.07 13.32
C LEU A 41 -15.00 -11.50 12.15
N ASP A 42 -16.17 -10.89 12.06
CA ASP A 42 -17.12 -11.13 10.96
C ASP A 42 -16.58 -10.57 9.63
N PRO A 43 -16.32 -11.43 8.61
CA PRO A 43 -15.82 -10.99 7.31
C PRO A 43 -16.78 -10.05 6.58
N ALA A 44 -18.08 -10.06 6.91
CA ALA A 44 -19.04 -9.14 6.31
C ALA A 44 -18.72 -7.68 6.67
N SER A 45 -18.23 -7.42 7.88
CA SER A 45 -17.85 -6.08 8.34
C SER A 45 -16.65 -5.52 7.53
N LEU A 46 -15.60 -6.33 7.34
CA LEU A 46 -14.44 -5.97 6.52
C LEU A 46 -14.83 -5.78 5.05
N ARG A 47 -15.71 -6.64 4.52
CA ARG A 47 -16.25 -6.47 3.16
C ARG A 47 -16.98 -5.15 2.98
N ILE A 48 -17.78 -4.71 3.96
CA ILE A 48 -18.46 -3.40 3.90
C ILE A 48 -17.42 -2.26 3.84
N ALA A 49 -16.35 -2.34 4.64
CA ALA A 49 -15.28 -1.35 4.62
C ALA A 49 -14.58 -1.31 3.25
N ILE A 50 -14.21 -2.47 2.68
CA ILE A 50 -13.59 -2.57 1.35
C ILE A 50 -14.48 -1.93 0.28
N ARG A 51 -15.79 -2.23 0.28
CA ARG A 51 -16.73 -1.68 -0.69
C ARG A 51 -16.88 -0.16 -0.61
N ARG A 52 -16.84 0.40 0.61
CA ARG A 52 -16.83 1.86 0.80
C ARG A 52 -15.56 2.49 0.23
N SER A 53 -14.41 1.87 0.44
CA SER A 53 -13.13 2.30 -0.14
C SER A 53 -13.15 2.22 -1.67
N ILE A 54 -13.66 1.12 -2.25
CA ILE A 54 -13.84 0.97 -3.70
C ILE A 54 -14.74 2.09 -4.26
N ALA A 55 -15.90 2.33 -3.64
CA ALA A 55 -16.85 3.35 -4.09
C ALA A 55 -16.29 4.78 -4.01
N PHE A 56 -15.37 5.04 -3.06
CA PHE A 56 -14.65 6.30 -2.98
C PHE A 56 -13.61 6.41 -4.11
N LEU A 57 -12.76 5.40 -4.28
CA LEU A 57 -11.66 5.40 -5.26
C LEU A 57 -12.17 5.46 -6.71
N GLN A 58 -13.33 4.85 -7.00
CA GLN A 58 -13.99 4.94 -8.31
C GLN A 58 -14.35 6.36 -8.74
N LYS A 59 -14.45 7.31 -7.79
CA LYS A 59 -14.77 8.72 -8.08
C LYS A 59 -13.53 9.57 -8.36
N LEU A 60 -12.32 9.03 -8.15
CA LEU A 60 -11.07 9.77 -8.32
C LEU A 60 -10.51 9.58 -9.73
N PRO A 61 -9.72 10.55 -10.25
CA PRO A 61 -8.90 10.34 -11.43
C PRO A 61 -7.99 9.10 -11.23
N PRO A 62 -7.89 8.19 -12.21
CA PRO A 62 -7.15 6.93 -12.06
C PRO A 62 -5.68 7.11 -11.66
N ASP A 63 -5.05 8.18 -12.12
CA ASP A 63 -3.65 8.56 -11.91
C ASP A 63 -3.42 9.39 -10.65
N ARG A 64 -4.48 9.79 -9.93
CA ARG A 64 -4.36 10.53 -8.68
C ARG A 64 -3.58 9.71 -7.66
N VAL A 65 -2.51 10.28 -7.12
CA VAL A 65 -1.76 9.66 -6.02
C VAL A 65 -2.56 9.73 -4.72
N VAL A 66 -2.71 8.59 -4.07
CA VAL A 66 -3.48 8.41 -2.82
C VAL A 66 -2.65 7.76 -1.70
N GLY A 67 -1.41 7.37 -1.98
CA GLY A 67 -0.44 6.89 -1.00
C GLY A 67 0.99 7.15 -1.45
N GLU A 68 1.89 7.39 -0.50
CA GLU A 68 3.30 7.75 -0.77
C GLU A 68 4.30 6.68 -0.30
N HIS A 69 3.88 5.80 0.61
CA HIS A 69 4.68 4.71 1.15
C HIS A 69 4.05 3.34 0.81
N PRO A 70 4.87 2.29 0.56
CA PRO A 70 6.33 2.32 0.43
C PRO A 70 6.82 2.99 -0.86
N ARG A 71 5.90 3.26 -1.79
CA ARG A 71 6.10 4.01 -3.03
C ARG A 71 4.84 4.83 -3.31
N ARG A 72 4.92 5.71 -4.31
CA ARG A 72 3.73 6.38 -4.85
C ARG A 72 2.73 5.34 -5.37
N LEU A 73 1.50 5.41 -4.90
CA LEU A 73 0.38 4.55 -5.23
C LEU A 73 -0.77 5.39 -5.77
N THR A 74 -1.25 5.03 -6.95
CA THR A 74 -2.36 5.70 -7.64
C THR A 74 -3.72 5.15 -7.19
N ALA A 75 -4.77 5.94 -7.39
CA ALA A 75 -6.15 5.52 -7.10
C ALA A 75 -6.51 4.24 -7.86
N LYS A 76 -6.05 4.10 -9.12
CA LYS A 76 -6.24 2.89 -9.92
C LYS A 76 -5.56 1.66 -9.29
N GLU A 77 -4.30 1.77 -8.87
CA GLU A 77 -3.57 0.65 -8.27
C GLU A 77 -4.24 0.16 -6.98
N ILE A 78 -4.67 1.08 -6.11
CA ILE A 78 -5.37 0.71 -4.88
C ILE A 78 -6.74 0.11 -5.19
N LEU A 79 -7.48 0.67 -6.16
CA LEU A 79 -8.78 0.15 -6.58
C LEU A 79 -8.67 -1.29 -7.10
N ASP A 80 -7.73 -1.53 -8.03
CA ASP A 80 -7.49 -2.86 -8.61
C ASP A 80 -7.07 -3.85 -7.51
N SER A 81 -6.19 -3.42 -6.59
CA SER A 81 -5.76 -4.21 -5.43
C SER A 81 -6.93 -4.59 -4.50
N LEU A 82 -7.82 -3.64 -4.17
CA LEU A 82 -8.98 -3.89 -3.32
C LEU A 82 -10.01 -4.83 -3.97
N ILE A 83 -10.19 -4.76 -5.29
CA ILE A 83 -11.06 -5.70 -6.02
C ILE A 83 -10.51 -7.12 -5.93
N VAL A 84 -9.20 -7.30 -6.11
CA VAL A 84 -8.53 -8.60 -5.95
C VAL A 84 -8.62 -9.07 -4.49
N PHE A 85 -8.41 -8.18 -3.53
CA PHE A 85 -8.47 -8.49 -2.10
C PHE A 85 -9.87 -8.92 -1.68
N GLU A 86 -10.93 -8.25 -2.14
CA GLU A 86 -12.33 -8.65 -1.86
C GLU A 86 -12.62 -10.07 -2.35
N LYS A 87 -12.06 -10.45 -3.52
CA LYS A 87 -12.20 -11.79 -4.07
C LYS A 87 -11.46 -12.82 -3.21
N VAL A 88 -10.19 -12.57 -2.88
CA VAL A 88 -9.38 -13.47 -2.02
C VAL A 88 -10.03 -13.64 -0.64
N LEU A 89 -10.56 -12.56 -0.07
CA LEU A 89 -11.33 -12.57 1.17
C LEU A 89 -12.53 -13.50 1.06
N PHE A 90 -13.34 -13.38 0.00
CA PHE A 90 -14.51 -14.22 -0.19
C PHE A 90 -14.18 -15.72 -0.33
N ASP A 91 -13.17 -16.01 -1.15
CA ASP A 91 -12.87 -17.37 -1.57
C ASP A 91 -12.13 -18.17 -0.47
N HIS A 92 -11.39 -17.49 0.42
CA HIS A 92 -10.41 -18.16 1.29
C HIS A 92 -10.44 -17.81 2.79
N TRP A 93 -11.28 -16.88 3.26
CA TRP A 93 -11.32 -16.44 4.68
C TRP A 93 -11.36 -17.59 5.70
N ARG A 94 -12.11 -18.65 5.41
CA ARG A 94 -12.33 -19.78 6.34
C ARG A 94 -11.14 -20.73 6.49
N CYS A 95 -10.06 -20.55 5.72
CA CYS A 95 -8.86 -21.36 5.79
C CYS A 95 -7.64 -20.45 5.90
N ALA A 96 -7.14 -20.23 7.12
CA ALA A 96 -6.03 -19.30 7.38
C ALA A 96 -4.78 -19.58 6.51
N ASN A 97 -4.42 -20.86 6.32
CA ASN A 97 -3.30 -21.23 5.46
C ASN A 97 -3.58 -20.97 3.96
N CYS A 98 -4.83 -21.18 3.52
CA CYS A 98 -5.25 -20.86 2.15
C CYS A 98 -5.21 -19.35 1.93
N PHE A 99 -5.78 -18.58 2.85
CA PHE A 99 -5.80 -17.12 2.82
C PHE A 99 -4.38 -16.56 2.80
N THR A 100 -3.52 -16.98 3.74
CA THR A 100 -2.10 -16.59 3.80
C THR A 100 -1.39 -16.89 2.49
N ARG A 101 -1.58 -18.08 1.90
CA ARG A 101 -0.99 -18.43 0.61
C ARG A 101 -1.45 -17.49 -0.50
N GLU A 102 -2.75 -17.23 -0.60
CA GLU A 102 -3.28 -16.35 -1.65
C GLU A 102 -2.85 -14.89 -1.46
N ILE A 103 -2.71 -14.43 -0.22
CA ILE A 103 -2.16 -13.10 0.11
C ILE A 103 -0.70 -13.02 -0.35
N ASN A 104 0.16 -13.94 0.10
CA ASN A 104 1.58 -13.95 -0.27
C ASN A 104 1.80 -14.12 -1.79
N ALA A 105 0.85 -14.74 -2.51
CA ALA A 105 0.95 -14.94 -3.95
C ALA A 105 0.52 -13.71 -4.79
N ARG A 106 -0.24 -12.77 -4.22
CA ARG A 106 -0.85 -11.65 -4.97
C ARG A 106 -0.51 -10.27 -4.45
N PHE A 107 0.00 -10.17 -3.23
CA PHE A 107 0.24 -8.89 -2.56
C PHE A 107 1.65 -8.82 -2.01
N ASP A 108 2.23 -7.63 -2.08
CA ASP A 108 3.45 -7.30 -1.36
C ASP A 108 3.10 -7.04 0.11
N VAL A 109 3.62 -7.87 1.02
CA VAL A 109 3.47 -7.67 2.47
C VAL A 109 4.63 -6.84 2.97
N VAL A 110 4.34 -5.59 3.35
CA VAL A 110 5.35 -4.61 3.74
C VAL A 110 5.26 -4.36 5.25
N PRO A 111 6.36 -4.44 6.00
CA PRO A 111 6.33 -4.18 7.44
C PRO A 111 6.00 -2.71 7.71
N SER A 112 5.30 -2.44 8.82
CA SER A 112 4.93 -1.07 9.22
C SER A 112 6.16 -0.19 9.50
N SER A 113 7.30 -0.78 9.84
CA SER A 113 8.58 -0.09 10.01
C SER A 113 9.71 -0.99 9.52
N ALA A 114 10.72 -0.39 8.87
CA ALA A 114 11.99 -1.05 8.55
C ALA A 114 13.02 -0.93 9.70
N ASP A 115 12.73 -0.10 10.70
CA ASP A 115 13.59 0.11 11.88
C ASP A 115 13.24 -0.93 12.97
N PRO A 116 14.17 -1.84 13.32
CA PRO A 116 13.95 -2.80 14.40
C PRO A 116 13.69 -2.17 15.77
N ALA A 117 14.16 -0.93 15.99
CA ALA A 117 13.91 -0.17 17.22
C ALA A 117 12.46 0.34 17.32
N LEU A 118 11.70 0.34 16.22
CA LEU A 118 10.28 0.66 16.15
C LEU A 118 9.43 -0.61 15.97
N SER A 119 9.83 -1.70 16.62
CA SER A 119 9.12 -2.99 16.56
C SER A 119 7.77 -2.97 17.30
N ASP A 120 7.62 -2.10 18.29
CA ASP A 120 6.37 -1.92 19.02
C ASP A 120 5.44 -0.96 18.27
N VAL A 121 4.22 -1.41 18.00
CA VAL A 121 3.17 -0.60 17.35
C VAL A 121 2.22 -0.04 18.41
N LEU A 122 2.04 1.27 18.43
CA LEU A 122 1.02 1.93 19.25
C LEU A 122 -0.33 1.92 18.54
N PHE A 123 -1.30 1.22 19.13
CA PHE A 123 -2.69 1.26 18.68
C PHE A 123 -3.50 2.22 19.58
N THR A 124 -4.22 3.17 18.96
CA THR A 124 -5.14 4.08 19.64
C THR A 124 -6.53 3.97 19.06
N GLY A 125 -7.53 4.51 19.75
CA GLY A 125 -8.93 4.50 19.32
C GLY A 125 -9.51 5.91 19.27
N TYR A 126 -10.29 6.19 18.23
CA TYR A 126 -11.16 7.35 18.13
C TYR A 126 -12.59 6.88 17.84
N TYR A 127 -13.57 7.71 18.17
CA TYR A 127 -14.99 7.41 17.94
C TYR A 127 -15.71 8.67 17.47
N GLN A 128 -16.91 8.48 16.92
CA GLN A 128 -17.82 9.57 16.59
C GLN A 128 -18.72 9.86 17.80
N PRO A 129 -18.56 11.01 18.49
CA PRO A 129 -19.43 11.34 19.61
C PRO A 129 -20.85 11.62 19.13
N VAL A 130 -21.83 11.23 19.94
CA VAL A 130 -23.24 11.59 19.78
C VAL A 130 -23.55 12.62 20.86
N ILE A 131 -23.94 13.82 20.44
CA ILE A 131 -24.19 14.96 21.33
C ILE A 131 -25.62 15.44 21.07
N GLU A 132 -26.40 15.62 22.14
CA GLU A 132 -27.72 16.22 22.04
C GLU A 132 -27.62 17.69 21.66
N GLY A 133 -28.51 18.14 20.78
CA GLY A 133 -28.49 19.50 20.27
C GLY A 133 -29.87 19.99 19.85
N SER A 134 -29.97 21.29 19.66
CA SER A 134 -31.19 21.97 19.22
C SER A 134 -30.91 22.86 18.01
N LEU A 135 -31.88 22.90 17.08
CA LEU A 135 -31.85 23.84 15.95
C LEU A 135 -32.18 25.28 16.37
N THR A 136 -32.75 25.47 17.56
CA THR A 136 -33.07 26.78 18.15
C THR A 136 -32.31 26.97 19.46
N PRO A 137 -31.62 28.11 19.67
CA PRO A 137 -30.95 28.38 20.93
C PRO A 137 -31.93 28.37 22.12
N THR A 138 -31.54 27.71 23.22
CA THR A 138 -32.27 27.74 24.50
C THR A 138 -31.32 28.04 25.65
N ALA A 139 -31.81 28.13 26.89
CA ALA A 139 -30.95 28.24 28.06
C ALA A 139 -30.05 26.99 28.27
N GLU A 140 -30.44 25.85 27.72
CA GLU A 140 -29.67 24.61 27.76
C GLU A 140 -28.74 24.50 26.54
N PHE A 141 -29.26 24.70 25.33
CA PHE A 141 -28.51 24.63 24.07
C PHE A 141 -27.94 26.01 23.68
N ARG A 142 -26.95 26.49 24.43
CA ARG A 142 -26.37 27.85 24.29
C ARG A 142 -25.13 27.95 23.41
N TYR A 143 -24.50 26.83 23.05
CA TYR A 143 -23.25 26.80 22.30
C TYR A 143 -23.52 26.43 20.82
N PRO A 144 -23.42 27.39 19.88
CA PRO A 144 -23.71 27.12 18.47
C PRO A 144 -22.59 26.30 17.81
N LEU A 145 -22.98 25.46 16.84
CA LEU A 145 -22.04 24.79 15.93
C LEU A 145 -21.82 25.68 14.70
N TYR A 146 -20.62 26.24 14.57
CA TYR A 146 -20.28 27.14 13.47
C TYR A 146 -19.91 26.37 12.20
N ARG A 147 -20.37 26.88 11.05
CA ARG A 147 -19.73 26.58 9.76
C ARG A 147 -18.46 27.40 9.64
N THR A 148 -17.60 27.02 8.70
CA THR A 148 -16.47 27.86 8.28
C THR A 148 -16.97 29.26 7.89
N PRO A 149 -16.46 30.34 8.52
CA PRO A 149 -16.82 31.70 8.15
C PRO A 149 -16.45 32.03 6.69
N PRO A 150 -17.26 32.80 5.95
CA PRO A 150 -16.97 33.16 4.56
C PRO A 150 -15.76 34.07 4.40
N ASP A 151 -15.37 34.75 5.48
CA ASP A 151 -14.22 35.64 5.61
C ASP A 151 -12.99 34.95 6.22
N LEU A 152 -13.03 33.63 6.44
CA LEU A 152 -11.85 32.89 6.91
C LEU A 152 -10.78 32.85 5.81
N ILE A 153 -9.71 33.61 6.01
CA ILE A 153 -8.55 33.63 5.11
C ILE A 153 -7.56 32.56 5.58
N ALA A 154 -7.43 31.46 4.84
CA ALA A 154 -6.35 30.50 5.06
C ALA A 154 -5.09 30.99 4.34
N ALA A 155 -3.99 31.21 5.07
CA ALA A 155 -2.69 31.56 4.51
C ALA A 155 -1.69 30.43 4.76
N GLU A 156 -0.89 30.11 3.75
CA GLU A 156 0.25 29.20 3.89
C GLU A 156 1.51 30.04 4.12
N GLN A 157 2.14 29.89 5.28
CA GLN A 157 3.43 30.52 5.54
C GLN A 157 4.52 29.64 4.95
N VAL A 158 5.15 30.10 3.87
CA VAL A 158 6.28 29.40 3.24
C VAL A 158 7.57 29.98 3.81
N THR A 159 8.24 29.24 4.68
CA THR A 159 9.60 29.57 5.16
C THR A 159 10.63 29.04 4.16
N LEU A 160 11.38 29.94 3.52
CA LEU A 160 12.40 29.60 2.53
C LEU A 160 13.80 29.46 3.19
N GLU A 161 14.05 28.32 3.85
CA GLU A 161 15.40 27.80 4.24
C GLU A 161 15.35 26.25 4.25
N PRO A 162 16.46 25.47 4.28
CA PRO A 162 16.58 24.19 3.56
C PRO A 162 15.91 23.00 4.28
N LYS A 163 14.60 23.10 4.54
CA LYS A 163 13.65 22.01 4.70
C LYS A 163 12.26 22.64 4.67
N LEU A 164 11.46 22.33 3.65
CA LEU A 164 10.07 22.79 3.59
C LEU A 164 9.29 22.21 4.79
N ALA A 165 8.95 23.07 5.75
CA ALA A 165 7.88 22.84 6.70
C ALA A 165 6.73 23.76 6.28
N VAL A 166 5.67 23.18 5.71
CA VAL A 166 4.43 23.92 5.42
C VAL A 166 3.61 23.92 6.70
N GLU A 167 3.56 25.05 7.39
CA GLU A 167 2.69 25.24 8.55
C GLU A 167 1.43 25.98 8.10
N ARG A 168 0.26 25.37 8.34
CA ARG A 168 -1.03 25.98 8.00
C ARG A 168 -1.44 26.89 9.15
N VAL A 169 -1.48 28.20 8.88
CA VAL A 169 -1.99 29.19 9.83
C VAL A 169 -3.46 29.45 9.50
N ILE A 170 -4.33 29.29 10.50
CA ILE A 170 -5.78 29.54 10.43
C ILE A 170 -6.08 30.85 11.16
#